data_AF-A0A934BNZ8-F1
#
_entry.id   AF-A0A934BNZ8-F1
#
_cell.length_a   1.000
_cell.length_b   1.000
_cell.length_c   1.000
_cell.angle_alpha   90.00
_cell.angle_beta   90.00
_cell.angle_gamma   90.00
#
_symmetry.space_group_name_H-M   'P 1'
#
loop_
_entity.id
_entity.type
_entity.pdbx_description
1 polymer ?
#
loop_
_entity_poly.entity_id
_entity_poly.type
_entity_poly.pdbx_seq_one_letter_code
_entity_poly.pdbx_strand_id
1 'polypeptide(L)'
;MNRDAVLFHLREAKEELDRTIGEIENDQSYDYAEFHVAMSHLYHHLNTAWNGRDASAERHRECIQSDFDAWRKFSSDADLLLNNDDA
;
A
#
# COMPACT_ATOMS: atom_id res chain seq x y z
N MET A 1 12.68 -10.53 -5.75
CA MET A 1 11.98 -9.23 -5.71
C MET A 1 12.14 -8.43 -7.01
N ASN A 2 11.02 -8.14 -7.66
CA ASN A 2 10.84 -7.23 -8.78
C ASN A 2 10.91 -5.78 -8.27
N ARG A 3 12.10 -5.17 -8.41
CA ARG A 3 12.41 -3.86 -7.83
C ARG A 3 11.56 -2.73 -8.42
N ASP A 4 11.26 -2.79 -9.70
CA ASP A 4 10.56 -1.69 -10.39
C ASP A 4 9.10 -1.60 -9.95
N ALA A 5 8.41 -2.74 -9.87
CA ALA A 5 7.03 -2.80 -9.38
C ALA A 5 6.92 -2.39 -7.90
N VAL A 6 7.88 -2.83 -7.08
CA VAL A 6 7.95 -2.42 -5.67
C VAL A 6 8.17 -0.92 -5.55
N LEU A 7 9.13 -0.35 -6.29
CA LEU A 7 9.41 1.08 -6.25
C LEU A 7 8.23 1.93 -6.74
N PHE A 8 7.52 1.46 -7.77
CA PHE A 8 6.31 2.12 -8.26
C PHE A 8 5.27 2.24 -7.15
N HIS A 9 4.87 1.12 -6.54
CA HIS A 9 3.85 1.14 -5.49
C HIS A 9 4.28 1.89 -4.23
N LEU A 10 5.56 1.83 -3.85
CA LEU A 10 6.05 2.61 -2.70
C LEU A 10 6.02 4.12 -2.97
N ARG A 11 6.20 4.57 -4.21
CA ARG A 11 6.07 5.98 -4.58
C ARG A 11 4.62 6.44 -4.55
N GLU A 12 3.71 5.66 -5.14
CA GLU A 12 2.26 5.94 -5.07
C GLU A 12 1.79 6.00 -3.61
N ALA A 13 2.21 5.04 -2.77
CA ALA A 13 1.90 5.06 -1.34
C ALA A 13 2.44 6.31 -0.63
N LYS A 14 3.66 6.76 -0.99
CA LYS A 14 4.22 8.00 -0.43
C LYS A 14 3.38 9.22 -0.84
N GLU A 15 3.01 9.33 -2.10
CA GLU A 15 2.23 10.45 -2.62
C GLU A 15 0.83 10.52 -1.98
N GLU A 16 0.16 9.38 -1.83
CA GLU A 16 -1.11 9.29 -1.11
C GLU A 16 -0.96 9.70 0.36
N LEU A 17 0.12 9.27 1.03
CA LEU A 17 0.37 9.61 2.44
C LEU A 17 0.64 11.10 2.62
N ASP A 18 1.54 11.67 1.81
CA ASP A 18 1.84 13.10 1.83
C ASP A 18 0.58 13.94 1.60
N ARG A 19 -0.29 13.52 0.66
CA ARG A 19 -1.56 14.20 0.38
C ARG A 19 -2.52 14.11 1.57
N THR A 20 -2.69 12.91 2.12
CA THR A 20 -3.57 12.67 3.27
C THR A 20 -3.16 13.52 4.48
N ILE A 21 -1.85 13.58 4.76
CA ILE A 21 -1.32 14.44 5.83
C ILE A 21 -1.64 15.90 5.54
N GLY A 22 -1.36 16.37 4.31
CA GLY A 22 -1.64 17.74 3.91
C GLY A 22 -3.11 18.12 4.02
N GLU A 23 -4.02 17.23 3.62
CA GLU A 23 -5.47 17.44 3.74
C GLU A 23 -5.90 17.52 5.22
N ILE A 24 -5.46 16.60 6.07
CA ILE A 24 -5.75 16.61 7.51
C ILE A 24 -5.22 17.89 8.19
N GLU A 25 -4.02 18.35 7.81
CA GLU A 25 -3.40 19.53 8.42
C GLU A 25 -4.08 20.83 8.01
N ASN A 26 -4.64 20.91 6.81
CA ASN A 26 -5.06 22.18 6.20
C ASN A 26 -6.58 22.29 5.98
N ASP A 27 -7.33 21.19 6.01
CA ASP A 27 -8.77 21.17 5.83
C ASP A 27 -9.49 20.68 7.10
N GLN A 28 -10.11 21.61 7.82
CA GLN A 28 -10.89 21.29 9.03
C GLN A 28 -12.16 20.48 8.74
N SER A 29 -12.58 20.39 7.48
CA SER A 29 -13.72 19.59 7.06
C SER A 29 -13.34 18.18 6.63
N TYR A 30 -12.04 17.87 6.54
CA TYR A 30 -11.57 16.54 6.21
C TYR A 30 -12.12 15.51 7.19
N ASP A 31 -12.85 14.53 6.67
CA ASP A 31 -13.65 13.64 7.50
C ASP A 31 -13.20 12.18 7.45
N TYR A 32 -13.90 11.34 8.21
CA TYR A 32 -13.61 9.92 8.30
C TYR A 32 -13.80 9.17 6.97
N ALA A 33 -14.77 9.58 6.13
CA ALA A 33 -15.02 8.90 4.87
C ALA A 33 -13.86 9.14 3.90
N GLU A 34 -13.36 10.39 3.83
CA GLU A 34 -12.18 10.74 3.05
C GLU A 34 -10.94 10.01 3.57
N PHE A 35 -10.72 10.02 4.88
CA PHE A 35 -9.63 9.28 5.52
C PHE A 35 -9.70 7.78 5.22
N HIS A 36 -10.88 7.17 5.30
CA HIS A 36 -11.07 5.75 5.03
C HIS A 36 -10.73 5.40 3.57
N VAL A 37 -11.09 6.24 2.61
CA VAL A 37 -10.72 6.07 1.20
C VAL A 37 -9.21 6.19 1.01
N ALA A 38 -8.60 7.24 1.58
CA ALA A 38 -7.15 7.47 1.51
C ALA A 38 -6.35 6.29 2.09
N MET A 39 -6.75 5.82 3.28
CA MET A 39 -6.14 4.64 3.90
C MET A 39 -6.35 3.38 3.06
N SER A 40 -7.49 3.22 2.39
CA SER A 40 -7.73 2.09 1.49
C SER A 40 -6.76 2.07 0.29
N HIS A 41 -6.45 3.24 -0.29
CA HIS A 41 -5.43 3.36 -1.35
C HIS A 41 -4.03 3.07 -0.83
N LEU A 42 -3.68 3.65 0.33
CA LEU A 42 -2.39 3.40 1.00
C LEU A 42 -2.15 1.91 1.24
N TYR A 43 -3.11 1.22 1.86
CA TYR A 43 -2.99 -0.22 2.10
C TYR A 43 -2.93 -1.01 0.81
N HIS A 44 -3.70 -0.64 -0.23
CA HIS A 44 -3.61 -1.30 -1.52
C HIS A 44 -2.17 -1.25 -2.07
N HIS A 45 -1.53 -0.08 -2.08
CA HIS A 45 -0.17 0.06 -2.60
C HIS A 45 0.88 -0.64 -1.74
N LEU A 46 0.82 -0.47 -0.41
CA LEU A 46 1.77 -1.13 0.51
C LEU A 46 1.65 -2.66 0.44
N ASN A 47 0.44 -3.19 0.49
CA ASN A 47 0.21 -4.62 0.41
C ASN A 47 0.60 -5.17 -0.96
N THR A 48 0.34 -4.42 -2.04
CA THR A 48 0.72 -4.86 -3.39
C THR A 48 2.22 -4.89 -3.59
N ALA A 49 2.93 -3.89 -3.08
CA ALA A 49 4.39 -3.87 -3.06
C ALA A 49 4.95 -5.10 -2.34
N TRP A 50 4.39 -5.47 -1.18
CA TRP A 50 4.86 -6.62 -0.40
C TRP A 50 4.48 -7.97 -1.01
N ASN A 51 3.19 -8.21 -1.23
CA ASN A 51 2.66 -9.51 -1.65
C ASN A 51 2.99 -9.82 -3.12
N GLY A 52 3.06 -8.79 -3.96
CA GLY A 52 3.42 -8.90 -5.38
C GLY A 52 4.93 -8.88 -5.63
N ARG A 53 5.76 -8.74 -4.60
CA ARG A 53 7.20 -8.45 -4.74
C ARG A 53 7.96 -9.42 -5.61
N ASP A 54 7.56 -10.69 -5.71
CA ASP A 54 8.27 -11.72 -6.49
C ASP A 54 7.59 -12.05 -7.83
N ALA A 55 6.49 -11.37 -8.18
CA ALA A 55 5.84 -11.52 -9.47
C ALA A 55 6.66 -10.91 -10.61
N SER A 56 6.59 -11.53 -11.80
CA SER A 56 7.27 -11.02 -12.99
C SER A 56 6.73 -9.65 -13.40
N ALA A 57 7.53 -8.90 -14.16
CA ALA A 57 7.10 -7.60 -14.70
C ALA A 57 5.87 -7.74 -15.62
N GLU A 58 5.75 -8.85 -16.35
CA GLU A 58 4.59 -9.16 -17.17
C GLU A 58 3.33 -9.34 -16.33
N ARG A 59 3.40 -10.15 -15.27
CA ARG A 59 2.27 -10.38 -14.38
C ARG A 59 1.82 -9.09 -13.67
N HIS A 60 2.76 -8.22 -13.28
CA HIS A 60 2.43 -6.89 -12.76
C HIS A 60 1.75 -6.00 -13.79
N ARG A 61 2.11 -6.07 -15.06
CA ARG A 61 1.45 -5.30 -16.13
C ARG A 61 0.05 -5.83 -16.44
N GLU A 62 -0.12 -7.14 -16.43
CA GLU A 62 -1.42 -7.77 -16.69
C GLU A 62 -2.38 -7.57 -15.52
N CYS A 63 -1.86 -7.64 -14.29
CA CYS A 63 -2.58 -7.43 -13.01
C CYS A 63 -4.03 -7.93 -13.07
N ILE A 64 -4.19 -9.22 -13.36
CA ILE A 64 -5.52 -9.81 -13.46
C ILE A 64 -6.24 -9.76 -12.10
N GLN A 65 -7.56 -9.92 -12.10
CA GLN A 65 -8.38 -9.79 -10.88
C GLN A 65 -7.85 -10.64 -9.72
N SER A 66 -7.41 -11.88 -9.97
CA SER A 66 -6.87 -12.74 -8.92
C SER A 66 -5.55 -12.23 -8.33
N ASP A 67 -4.74 -11.52 -9.12
CA ASP A 67 -3.52 -10.88 -8.64
C ASP A 67 -3.87 -9.65 -7.78
N PHE A 68 -4.77 -8.81 -8.28
CA PHE A 68 -5.29 -7.67 -7.52
C PHE A 68 -5.88 -8.10 -6.17
N ASP A 69 -6.73 -9.12 -6.17
CA ASP A 69 -7.37 -9.66 -4.97
C ASP A 69 -6.36 -10.26 -4.00
N ALA A 70 -5.32 -10.94 -4.50
CA ALA A 70 -4.28 -11.52 -3.67
C ALA A 70 -3.39 -10.43 -3.05
N TRP A 71 -2.94 -9.46 -3.84
CA TRP A 71 -1.87 -8.55 -3.46
C TRP A 71 -2.33 -7.39 -2.58
N ARG A 72 -3.48 -6.79 -2.89
CA ARG A 72 -4.62 -6.74 -1.97
C ARG A 72 -4.42 -6.71 -0.46
N LYS A 73 -4.24 -7.93 0.05
CA LYS A 73 -4.59 -8.32 1.40
C LYS A 73 -3.51 -7.89 2.37
N PHE A 74 -3.90 -7.62 3.62
CA PHE A 74 -2.92 -7.54 4.68
C PHE A 74 -2.12 -8.83 4.70
N SER A 75 -0.79 -8.68 4.75
CA SER A 75 0.07 -9.84 4.83
C SER A 75 -0.20 -10.58 6.13
N SER A 76 -0.33 -11.90 6.06
CA SER A 76 -0.31 -12.76 7.26
C SER A 76 1.13 -13.04 7.73
N ASP A 77 2.11 -12.39 7.11
CA ASP A 77 3.53 -12.57 7.40
C ASP A 77 3.85 -11.92 8.75
N ALA A 78 4.12 -12.76 9.74
CA ALA A 78 4.43 -12.32 11.10
C ALA A 78 5.71 -11.46 11.14
N ASP A 79 6.60 -11.60 10.14
CA ASP A 79 7.84 -10.83 10.04
C ASP A 79 7.59 -9.34 9.73
N LEU A 80 6.40 -8.97 9.26
CA LEU A 80 6.00 -7.56 9.12
C LEU A 80 5.46 -6.94 10.41
N LEU A 81 5.16 -7.76 11.41
CA LEU A 81 4.71 -7.29 12.70
C LEU A 81 5.94 -6.95 13.54
N LEU A 82 6.05 -5.69 13.96
CA LEU A 82 7.07 -5.30 14.93
C LEU A 82 6.80 -6.08 16.23
N ASN A 83 7.73 -6.94 16.62
CA ASN A 83 7.70 -7.54 17.95
C ASN A 83 8.17 -6.47 18.95
N ASN A 84 7.41 -6.27 20.03
CA ASN A 84 7.72 -5.27 21.05
C ASN A 84 8.92 -5.64 21.94
N ASP A 85 9.71 -6.65 21.58
CA ASP A 85 10.83 -7.16 22.39
C ASP A 85 12.13 -6.35 22.22
N ASP A 86 12.15 -5.36 21.31
CA ASP A 86 13.32 -4.49 21.04
C ASP A 86 13.14 -3.04 21.56
N ALA A 87 12.19 -2.78 22.47
CA ALA A 87 11.97 -1.46 23.10
C ALA A 87 12.45 -1.38 24.55
#